data_AF-A0A925SXH3-F1
#
_entry.id   AF-A0A925SXH3-F1
#
_cell.length_a   1.000
_cell.length_b   1.000
_cell.length_c   1.000
_cell.angle_alpha   90.00
_cell.angle_beta   90.00
_cell.angle_gamma   90.00
#
_symmetry.space_group_name_H-M   'P 1'
#
loop_
_entity.id
_entity.type
_entity.pdbx_description
1 polymer ?
#
loop_
_entity_poly.entity_id
_entity_poly.type
_entity_poly.pdbx_seq_one_letter_code
_entity_poly.pdbx_strand_id
1 'polypeptide(L)'
;MMRGVIGVYFGVVITPWKLVGLVGGLMFMTRWVVQAWATKRAGRPTIPRSFWIISLMGSAMVTSYFIWGKNDAVGILTNVLPASVALYNLILDIRNASTPTDA
;
A
#
# COMPACT_ATOMS: atom_id res chain seq x y z
N MET A 1 -7.14 30.16 -0.57
CA MET A 1 -8.04 29.01 -0.28
C MET A 1 -7.38 28.09 0.77
N MET A 2 -7.10 28.62 1.98
CA MET A 2 -6.36 27.95 3.07
C MET A 2 -7.30 27.27 4.08
N ARG A 3 -8.23 26.43 3.63
CA ARG A 3 -9.13 25.69 4.53
C ARG A 3 -8.60 24.27 4.71
N GLY A 4 -8.15 23.93 5.92
CA GLY A 4 -7.78 22.55 6.31
C GLY A 4 -6.30 22.28 6.59
N VAL A 5 -5.49 23.28 6.92
CA VAL A 5 -4.12 23.06 7.42
C VAL A 5 -4.19 22.74 8.92
N ILE A 6 -3.69 21.58 9.32
CA ILE A 6 -3.64 21.13 10.72
C ILE A 6 -2.45 21.78 11.45
N GLY A 7 -1.35 21.98 10.74
CA GLY A 7 -0.16 22.64 11.27
C GLY A 7 0.98 22.64 10.28
N VAL A 8 2.04 23.39 10.62
CA VAL A 8 3.31 23.40 9.88
C VAL A 8 4.39 22.91 10.83
N TYR A 9 4.99 21.77 10.51
CA TYR A 9 6.04 21.16 11.32
C TYR A 9 7.28 21.00 10.48
N PHE A 10 8.44 21.48 10.94
CA PHE A 10 9.71 21.42 10.21
C PHE A 10 9.61 21.94 8.76
N GLY A 11 8.83 23.00 8.52
CA GLY A 11 8.59 23.55 7.17
C GLY A 11 7.60 22.75 6.31
N VAL A 12 7.02 21.67 6.85
CA VAL A 12 6.06 20.81 6.16
C VAL A 12 4.64 21.18 6.56
N VAL A 13 3.85 21.64 5.59
CA VAL A 13 2.41 21.84 5.77
C VAL A 13 1.71 20.48 5.87
N ILE A 14 0.99 20.25 6.97
CA ILE A 14 0.20 19.04 7.22
C ILE A 14 -1.28 19.33 6.97
N THR A 15 -1.88 18.55 6.08
CA THR A 15 -3.32 18.57 5.78
C THR A 15 -3.92 17.19 6.08
N PRO A 16 -5.24 17.05 6.32
CA PRO A 16 -5.89 15.77 6.53
C PRO A 16 -5.56 14.76 5.43
N TRP A 17 -5.61 15.18 4.16
CA TRP A 17 -5.24 14.34 3.02
C TRP A 17 -3.78 13.90 3.05
N LYS A 18 -2.87 14.75 3.52
CA LYS A 18 -1.46 14.39 3.68
C LYS A 18 -1.26 13.33 4.76
N LEU A 19 -2.06 13.35 5.83
CA LEU A 19 -2.07 12.26 6.81
C LEU A 19 -2.52 10.94 6.18
N VAL A 20 -3.56 10.96 5.35
CA VAL A 20 -4.00 9.77 4.58
C VAL A 20 -2.86 9.23 3.71
N GLY A 21 -2.16 10.13 2.99
CA GLY A 21 -0.99 9.76 2.18
C GLY A 21 0.16 9.18 3.02
N LEU A 22 0.44 9.77 4.19
CA LEU A 22 1.48 9.27 5.10
C LEU A 22 1.13 7.89 5.67
N VAL A 23 -0.12 7.68 6.10
CA VAL A 23 -0.58 6.36 6.58
C VAL A 23 -0.53 5.33 5.46
N GLY A 24 -0.94 5.69 4.25
CA GLY A 24 -0.80 4.82 3.08
C GLY A 24 0.66 4.47 2.76
N GLY A 25 1.57 5.43 2.87
CA GLY A 25 3.01 5.22 2.73
C GLY A 25 3.57 4.28 3.80
N LEU A 26 3.11 4.42 5.05
CA LEU A 26 3.48 3.52 6.15
C LEU A 26 2.98 2.09 5.91
N MET A 27 1.77 1.91 5.37
CA MET A 27 1.29 0.59 4.96
C MET A 27 2.21 -0.03 3.89
N PHE A 28 2.62 0.77 2.90
CA PHE A 28 3.57 0.36 1.87
C PHE A 28 4.94 -0.05 2.41
N MET A 29 5.40 0.55 3.49
CA MET A 29 6.63 0.13 4.17
C MET A 29 6.39 -1.15 4.99
N THR A 30 5.25 -1.23 5.67
CA THR A 30 4.88 -2.35 6.55
C THR A 30 4.80 -3.68 5.80
N ARG A 31 4.43 -3.69 4.52
CA ARG A 31 4.41 -4.93 3.71
C ARG A 31 5.76 -5.65 3.70
N TRP A 32 6.88 -4.93 3.69
CA TRP A 32 8.22 -5.54 3.71
C TRP A 32 8.52 -6.17 5.06
N VAL A 33 8.05 -5.57 6.15
CA VAL A 33 8.12 -6.15 7.49
C VAL A 33 7.31 -7.46 7.54
N VAL A 34 6.10 -7.46 7.00
CA VAL A 34 5.23 -8.64 6.93
C VAL A 34 5.87 -9.76 6.10
N GLN A 35 6.48 -9.42 4.96
CA GLN A 35 7.20 -10.39 4.11
C GLN A 35 8.45 -10.94 4.79
N ALA A 36 9.24 -10.09 5.45
CA ALA A 36 10.43 -10.50 6.19
C ALA A 36 10.08 -11.44 7.35
N TRP A 37 9.02 -11.12 8.09
CA TRP A 37 8.52 -11.97 9.16
C TRP A 37 8.01 -13.33 8.64
N ALA A 38 7.23 -13.32 7.55
CA ALA A 38 6.75 -14.55 6.92
C ALA A 38 7.89 -15.42 6.40
N THR A 39 8.90 -14.82 5.78
CA THR A 39 10.10 -15.51 5.29
C THR A 39 10.91 -16.12 6.43
N LYS A 40 11.13 -15.37 7.52
CA LYS A 40 11.81 -15.89 8.72
C LYS A 40 11.08 -17.09 9.30
N ARG A 41 9.74 -17.04 9.36
CA ARG A 41 8.91 -18.12 9.87
C ARG A 41 8.90 -19.36 8.95
N ALA A 42 8.94 -19.16 7.64
CA ALA A 42 8.89 -20.25 6.66
C ALA A 42 10.26 -20.85 6.31
N GLY A 43 11.36 -20.18 6.67
CA GLY A 43 12.72 -20.62 6.33
C GLY A 43 13.07 -20.52 4.84
N ARG A 44 12.21 -19.89 4.03
CA ARG A 44 12.37 -19.69 2.59
C ARG A 44 11.71 -18.38 2.14
N PRO A 45 12.21 -17.70 1.10
CA PRO A 45 11.58 -16.49 0.57
C PRO A 45 10.10 -16.74 0.25
N THR A 46 9.22 -16.15 1.07
CA THR A 46 7.77 -16.37 0.98
C THR A 46 7.06 -15.04 1.00
N ILE A 47 6.12 -14.85 0.06
CA ILE A 47 5.27 -13.67 0.00
C ILE A 47 3.88 -14.06 0.50
N PRO A 48 3.46 -13.60 1.70
CA PRO A 48 2.16 -13.97 2.25
C PRO A 48 1.02 -13.19 1.57
N ARG A 49 -0.20 -13.74 1.58
CA ARG A 49 -1.42 -13.05 1.09
C ARG A 49 -1.57 -11.63 1.65
N SER A 50 -1.25 -11.44 2.93
CA SER A 50 -1.29 -10.15 3.61
C SER A 50 -0.42 -9.08 2.95
N PHE A 51 0.68 -9.46 2.27
CA PHE A 51 1.52 -8.54 1.51
C PHE A 51 0.73 -7.84 0.40
N TRP A 52 -0.10 -8.59 -0.33
CA TRP A 52 -0.90 -8.08 -1.42
C TRP A 52 -2.04 -7.19 -0.93
N ILE A 53 -2.72 -7.60 0.15
CA ILE A 53 -3.81 -6.83 0.77
C ILE A 53 -3.28 -5.49 1.28
N ILE A 54 -2.19 -5.49 2.04
CA ILE A 54 -1.58 -4.26 2.58
C ILE A 54 -1.10 -3.36 1.44
N SER A 55 -0.56 -3.92 0.36
CA SER A 55 -0.14 -3.14 -0.81
C SER A 55 -1.33 -2.46 -1.48
N LEU A 56 -2.48 -3.13 -1.64
CA LEU A 56 -3.68 -2.53 -2.20
C LEU A 56 -4.25 -1.41 -1.31
N MET A 57 -4.31 -1.63 0.00
CA MET A 57 -4.76 -0.61 0.95
C MET A 57 -3.83 0.61 0.94
N GLY A 58 -2.52 0.38 1.01
CA GLY A 58 -1.51 1.44 0.92
C GLY A 58 -1.58 2.19 -0.40
N SER A 59 -1.72 1.49 -1.52
CA SER A 59 -1.94 2.07 -2.84
C SER A 59 -3.18 2.95 -2.88
N ALA A 60 -4.32 2.45 -2.42
CA ALA A 60 -5.57 3.21 -2.42
C ALA A 60 -5.43 4.51 -1.62
N MET A 61 -4.83 4.46 -0.43
CA MET A 61 -4.65 5.64 0.43
C MET A 61 -3.67 6.66 -0.16
N VAL A 62 -2.52 6.22 -0.68
CA VAL A 62 -1.53 7.11 -1.29
C VAL A 62 -2.08 7.73 -2.59
N THR A 63 -2.77 6.95 -3.42
CA THR A 63 -3.42 7.46 -4.63
C THR A 63 -4.51 8.47 -4.28
N SER A 64 -5.30 8.22 -3.23
CA SER A 64 -6.28 9.17 -2.71
C SER A 64 -5.64 10.51 -2.34
N TYR A 65 -4.48 10.48 -1.68
CA TYR A 65 -3.73 11.71 -1.39
C TYR A 65 -3.27 12.43 -2.66
N PHE A 66 -2.77 11.71 -3.65
CA PHE A 66 -2.32 12.33 -4.90
C PHE A 66 -3.46 12.86 -5.77
N ILE A 67 -4.65 12.26 -5.71
CA ILE A 67 -5.85 12.75 -6.39
C ILE A 67 -6.41 13.99 -5.68
N TRP A 68 -6.75 13.89 -4.39
CA TRP A 68 -7.51 14.94 -3.71
C TRP A 68 -6.66 15.94 -2.94
N GLY A 69 -5.48 15.53 -2.45
CA GLY A 69 -4.60 16.37 -1.65
C GLY A 69 -3.61 17.15 -2.50
N LYS A 70 -2.77 16.43 -3.26
CA LYS A 70 -1.66 17.03 -4.03
C LYS A 70 -2.02 17.37 -5.48
N ASN A 71 -3.01 16.69 -6.07
CA ASN A 71 -3.36 16.78 -7.50
C ASN A 71 -2.15 16.58 -8.43
N ASP A 72 -1.40 15.50 -8.23
CA ASP A 72 -0.14 15.23 -8.93
C ASP A 72 -0.20 13.89 -9.67
N ALA A 73 -0.22 13.96 -11.00
CA ALA A 73 -0.35 12.80 -11.88
C ALA A 73 0.84 11.83 -11.77
N VAL A 74 2.04 12.32 -11.46
CA VAL A 74 3.23 11.46 -11.30
C VAL A 74 3.02 10.52 -10.12
N GLY A 75 2.47 11.01 -9.01
CA GLY A 75 2.18 10.20 -7.84
C GLY A 75 1.07 9.17 -8.09
N ILE A 76 0.05 9.53 -8.86
CA ILE A 76 -1.02 8.61 -9.27
C ILE A 76 -0.43 7.48 -10.13
N LEU A 77 0.26 7.83 -11.22
CA LEU A 77 0.84 6.86 -12.16
C LEU A 77 1.86 5.93 -11.49
N THR A 78 2.71 6.48 -10.62
CA THR A 78 3.69 5.69 -9.86
C THR A 78 3.02 4.61 -9.01
N ASN A 79 1.80 4.87 -8.52
CA ASN A 79 1.08 3.97 -7.63
C ASN A 79 0.14 2.99 -8.36
N VAL A 80 -0.19 3.25 -9.64
CA VAL A 80 -0.98 2.35 -10.50
C VAL A 80 -0.29 1.00 -10.70
N LEU A 81 1.03 1.00 -10.92
CA LEU A 81 1.77 -0.24 -11.16
C LEU A 81 1.78 -1.14 -9.91
N PRO A 82 2.19 -0.66 -8.71
CA PRO A 82 2.08 -1.45 -7.48
C PRO A 82 0.67 -1.96 -7.19
N ALA A 83 -0.36 -1.13 -7.40
CA ALA A 83 -1.74 -1.52 -7.18
C ALA A 83 -2.16 -2.65 -8.13
N SER A 84 -1.86 -2.52 -9.41
CA SER A 84 -2.20 -3.53 -10.44
C SER A 84 -1.50 -4.86 -10.18
N VAL A 85 -0.20 -4.82 -9.86
CA VAL A 85 0.58 -6.03 -9.54
C VAL A 85 0.05 -6.69 -8.27
N ALA A 86 -0.27 -5.91 -7.24
CA ALA A 86 -0.82 -6.46 -6.00
C ALA A 86 -2.21 -7.07 -6.21
N LEU A 87 -3.07 -6.43 -7.01
CA LEU A 87 -4.39 -6.94 -7.35
C LEU A 87 -4.30 -8.27 -8.10
N TYR A 88 -3.49 -8.30 -9.16
CA TYR A 88 -3.30 -9.50 -9.97
C TYR A 88 -2.82 -10.69 -9.12
N ASN A 89 -1.78 -10.48 -8.31
CA ASN A 89 -1.24 -11.55 -7.47
C ASN A 89 -2.18 -11.96 -6.36
N LEU A 90 -2.97 -11.04 -5.78
CA LEU A 90 -3.99 -11.38 -4.80
C LEU A 90 -5.08 -12.25 -5.41
N ILE A 91 -5.57 -11.90 -6.60
CA ILE A 91 -6.56 -12.70 -7.31
C ILE A 91 -6.01 -14.10 -7.62
N LEU A 92 -4.77 -14.18 -8.10
CA LEU A 92 -4.11 -15.46 -8.39
C LEU A 92 -3.96 -16.31 -7.12
N ASP A 93 -3.53 -15.72 -6.02
CA ASP A 93 -3.38 -16.40 -4.72
C ASP A 93 -4.72 -16.91 -4.17
N ILE A 94 -5.80 -16.13 -4.30
CA ILE A 94 -7.14 -16.56 -3.89
C ILE A 94 -7.64 -17.72 -4.76
N ARG A 95 -7.42 -17.66 -6.08
CA ARG A 95 -7.84 -18.71 -7.02
C ARG A 95 -7.05 -20.01 -6.87
N ASN A 96 -5.77 -19.93 -6.50
CA ASN A 96 -4.93 -21.12 -6.32
C ASN A 96 -5.07 -21.73 -4.92
N ALA A 97 -5.58 -20.97 -3.93
CA ALA A 97 -5.89 -21.51 -2.61
C ALA A 97 -7.07 -22.51 -2.60
N SER A 98 -7.83 -22.61 -3.70
CA SER A 98 -8.95 -23.55 -3.89
C SER A 98 -8.56 -24.91 -4.49
N THR A 99 -7.28 -25.24 -4.62
CA THR A 99 -6.84 -26.60 -4.96
C THR A 99 -6.36 -27.31 -3.70
N PRO A 100 -7.15 -28.26 -3.13
CA PRO A 100 -6.64 -29.14 -2.09
C PRO A 100 -5.40 -29.84 -2.63
N THR A 101 -4.26 -29.62 -1.98
CA THR A 101 -3.07 -30.46 -2.18
C THR A 101 -3.27 -31.72 -1.36
N ASP A 102 -4.21 -32.55 -1.82
CA ASP A 102 -4.37 -33.96 -1.44
C ASP A 102 -4.46 -34.73 -2.76
N ALA A 103 -3.30 -34.97 -3.39
CA ALA A 103 -3.07 -35.97 -4.43
C ALA A 103 -1.65 -36.50 -4.29
#